data_AF-T1AV04-F1
#
_entry.id   AF-T1AV04-F1
#
_cell.length_a   1.000
_cell.length_b   1.000
_cell.length_c   1.000
_cell.angle_alpha   90.00
_cell.angle_beta   90.00
_cell.angle_gamma   90.00
#
_symmetry.space_group_name_H-M   'P 1'
#
loop_
_entity.id
_entity.type
_entity.pdbx_description
1 polymer ?
#
loop_
_entity_poly.entity_id
_entity_poly.type
_entity_poly.pdbx_seq_one_letter_code
_entity_poly.pdbx_strand_id
1 'polypeptide(L)'
;GAPGCVKPRVYDIDLYVGSSVSGRNDVPNRRAVAAIHAAGAFAVCYVDAGTWESWRPDARRFPASVLGRPNGWPGERWLDIRRLNVLLPIMMARARGCARAGFNAIDWDNVDGYQNRTGFPLTAPEQLRYNLALAKIAHQLGLAAGLKNDYGQVAALAGTFDFGVDEQCSYY
;
A
#
# COMPACT_ATOMS: atom_id res chain seq x y z
N GLY A 1 37.85 -6.63 -9.19
CA GLY A 1 36.85 -6.65 -10.28
C GLY A 1 35.74 -5.70 -9.90
N ALA A 2 35.18 -4.94 -10.85
CA ALA A 2 33.98 -4.15 -10.58
C ALA A 2 32.89 -5.09 -10.05
N PRO A 3 32.18 -4.73 -8.97
CA PRO A 3 31.06 -5.53 -8.50
C PRO A 3 30.07 -5.68 -9.66
N GLY A 4 29.72 -6.93 -9.99
CA GLY A 4 28.77 -7.21 -11.06
C GLY A 4 27.45 -6.48 -10.81
N CYS A 5 26.79 -5.99 -11.88
CA CYS A 5 25.50 -5.32 -11.76
C CYS A 5 24.48 -6.23 -11.07
N VAL A 6 23.81 -5.71 -10.04
CA VAL A 6 22.70 -6.39 -9.38
C VAL A 6 21.54 -6.55 -10.36
N LYS A 7 20.87 -7.69 -10.33
CA LYS A 7 19.67 -7.98 -11.13
C LYS A 7 18.49 -8.32 -10.21
N PRO A 8 17.76 -7.30 -9.72
CA PRO A 8 16.58 -7.53 -8.89
C PRO A 8 15.53 -8.37 -9.63
N ARG A 9 14.84 -9.24 -8.91
CA ARG A 9 13.75 -10.08 -9.45
C ARG A 9 12.36 -9.60 -9.03
N VAL A 10 12.31 -8.63 -8.12
CA VAL A 10 11.10 -8.00 -7.60
C VAL A 10 11.38 -6.51 -7.53
N TYR A 11 10.43 -5.72 -8.01
CA TYR A 11 10.47 -4.26 -8.00
C TYR A 11 9.19 -3.75 -7.37
N ASP A 12 9.31 -3.03 -6.26
CA ASP A 12 8.22 -2.32 -5.65
C ASP A 12 8.21 -0.87 -6.15
N ILE A 13 7.11 -0.47 -6.78
CA ILE A 13 6.95 0.87 -7.34
C ILE A 13 5.52 1.36 -7.10
N ASP A 14 5.38 2.68 -7.02
CA ASP A 14 4.09 3.36 -6.87
C ASP A 14 3.08 2.96 -7.96
N LEU A 15 1.79 2.89 -7.61
CA LEU A 15 0.71 2.74 -8.57
C LEU A 15 0.80 3.76 -9.72
N TYR A 16 1.19 5.00 -9.40
CA TYR A 16 1.28 6.13 -10.30
C TYR A 16 2.72 6.53 -10.60
N VAL A 17 2.95 6.98 -11.83
CA VAL A 17 4.21 7.59 -12.24
C VAL A 17 4.45 8.85 -11.39
N GLY A 18 5.67 9.01 -10.88
CA GLY A 18 6.06 10.20 -10.13
C GLY A 18 5.85 11.48 -10.95
N SER A 19 5.33 12.53 -10.31
CA SER A 19 4.99 13.80 -10.98
C SER A 19 6.21 14.47 -11.64
N SER A 20 7.42 14.22 -11.15
CA SER A 20 8.67 14.67 -11.78
C SER A 20 8.93 14.06 -13.15
N VAL A 21 8.30 12.92 -13.47
CA VAL A 21 8.45 12.20 -14.75
C VAL A 21 7.27 12.47 -15.68
N SER A 22 6.03 12.39 -15.19
CA SER A 22 4.81 12.51 -16.01
C SER A 22 4.20 13.92 -16.01
N GLY A 23 4.66 14.83 -15.15
CA GLY A 23 4.00 16.12 -14.88
C GLY A 23 2.65 15.98 -14.17
N ARG A 24 2.21 14.76 -13.85
CA ARG A 24 0.94 14.42 -13.21
C ARG A 24 1.11 13.22 -12.29
N ASN A 25 0.32 13.12 -11.23
CA ASN A 25 0.35 12.02 -10.26
C ASN A 25 -0.86 11.08 -10.38
N ASP A 26 -1.50 11.06 -11.54
CA ASP A 26 -2.69 10.26 -11.86
C ASP A 26 -2.45 9.24 -12.98
N VAL A 27 -1.20 9.11 -13.45
CA VAL A 27 -0.83 8.25 -14.57
C VAL A 27 -0.39 6.89 -14.05
N PRO A 28 -1.11 5.78 -14.30
CA PRO A 28 -0.69 4.46 -13.80
C PRO A 28 0.65 4.00 -14.42
N ASN A 29 1.49 3.33 -13.63
CA ASN A 29 2.87 2.92 -13.98
C ASN A 29 3.01 1.78 -15.02
N ARG A 30 2.11 1.70 -16.01
CA ARG A 30 2.04 0.60 -17.00
C ARG A 30 3.34 0.37 -17.75
N ARG A 31 4.05 1.44 -18.13
CA ARG A 31 5.29 1.34 -18.89
C ARG A 31 6.42 0.72 -18.06
N ALA A 32 6.53 1.13 -16.79
CA ALA A 32 7.50 0.56 -15.86
C ALA A 32 7.18 -0.92 -15.60
N VAL A 33 5.91 -1.25 -15.34
CA VAL A 33 5.44 -2.63 -15.15
C VAL A 33 5.80 -3.51 -16.37
N ALA A 34 5.49 -3.06 -17.58
CA ALA A 34 5.82 -3.80 -18.80
C ALA A 34 7.33 -4.01 -18.97
N ALA A 35 8.15 -3.03 -18.61
CA ALA A 35 9.61 -3.15 -18.66
C ALA A 35 10.14 -4.15 -17.61
N ILE A 36 9.58 -4.13 -16.39
CA ILE A 36 9.89 -5.09 -15.33
C ILE A 36 9.57 -6.52 -15.78
N HIS A 37 8.40 -6.72 -16.38
CA HIS A 37 7.99 -8.02 -16.91
C HIS A 37 8.85 -8.48 -18.09
N ALA A 38 9.24 -7.58 -19.00
CA ALA A 38 10.15 -7.91 -20.11
C ALA A 38 11.53 -8.35 -19.61
N ALA A 39 11.94 -7.92 -18.42
CA ALA A 39 13.15 -8.39 -17.74
C ALA A 39 12.96 -9.70 -16.96
N GLY A 40 11.76 -10.30 -16.97
CA GLY A 40 11.43 -11.51 -16.23
C GLY A 40 11.28 -11.30 -14.71
N ALA A 41 11.04 -10.06 -14.27
CA ALA A 41 10.89 -9.70 -12.87
C ALA A 41 9.42 -9.44 -12.49
N PHE A 42 9.14 -9.47 -11.19
CA PHE A 42 7.82 -9.20 -10.60
C PHE A 42 7.67 -7.73 -10.24
N ALA A 43 6.49 -7.15 -10.50
CA ALA A 43 6.14 -5.79 -10.12
C ALA A 43 5.16 -5.79 -8.93
N VAL A 44 5.53 -5.12 -7.84
CA VAL A 44 4.70 -4.88 -6.66
C VAL A 44 4.19 -3.43 -6.71
N CYS A 45 2.89 -3.27 -6.45
CA CYS A 45 2.20 -1.98 -6.51
C CYS A 45 2.13 -1.38 -5.10
N TYR A 46 2.90 -0.34 -4.83
CA TYR A 46 2.76 0.41 -3.60
C TYR A 46 1.41 1.12 -3.54
N VAL A 47 0.67 0.89 -2.45
CA VAL A 47 -0.59 1.57 -2.14
C VAL A 47 -0.65 1.89 -0.65
N ASP A 48 -0.69 3.17 -0.33
CA ASP A 48 -1.05 3.61 1.02
C ASP A 48 -2.51 3.27 1.34
N ALA A 49 -2.72 2.47 2.39
CA ALA A 49 -4.04 2.07 2.85
C ALA A 49 -4.39 2.60 4.25
N GLY A 50 -3.41 3.09 5.00
CA GLY A 50 -3.58 3.56 6.37
C GLY A 50 -3.57 5.07 6.52
N THR A 51 -3.04 5.79 5.55
CA THR A 51 -3.06 7.26 5.51
C THR A 51 -3.72 7.78 4.23
N TRP A 52 -4.15 9.04 4.34
CA TRP A 52 -4.67 9.85 3.26
C TRP A 52 -3.55 10.76 2.77
N GLU A 53 -3.31 10.73 1.47
CA GLU A 53 -2.30 11.53 0.80
C GLU A 53 -2.98 12.63 -0.02
N SER A 54 -2.72 13.89 0.33
CA SER A 54 -3.41 15.05 -0.27
C SER A 54 -3.21 15.21 -1.78
N TRP A 55 -2.14 14.63 -2.32
CA TRP A 55 -1.80 14.70 -3.73
C TRP A 55 -2.49 13.64 -4.57
N ARG A 56 -2.98 12.52 -4.00
CA ARG A 56 -3.53 11.44 -4.80
C ARG A 56 -4.78 11.88 -5.56
N PRO A 57 -5.00 11.40 -6.80
CA PRO A 57 -6.14 11.82 -7.62
C PRO A 57 -7.49 11.49 -6.99
N ASP A 58 -7.53 10.52 -6.07
CA ASP A 58 -8.73 10.12 -5.34
C ASP A 58 -8.85 10.76 -3.94
N ALA A 59 -7.98 11.71 -3.56
CA ALA A 59 -7.98 12.36 -2.25
C ALA A 59 -9.35 12.94 -1.85
N ARG A 60 -10.12 13.46 -2.82
CA ARG A 60 -11.46 14.03 -2.62
C ARG A 60 -12.54 12.98 -2.30
N ARG A 61 -12.27 11.68 -2.48
CA ARG A 61 -13.21 10.60 -2.16
C ARG A 61 -13.25 10.29 -0.66
N PHE A 62 -12.28 10.77 0.10
CA PHE A 62 -12.23 10.59 1.55
C PHE A 62 -12.99 11.73 2.25
N PRO A 63 -14.07 11.44 2.98
CA PRO A 63 -14.75 12.46 3.77
C PRO A 63 -13.87 12.92 4.94
N ALA A 64 -13.99 14.19 5.35
CA ALA A 64 -13.20 14.74 6.45
C ALA A 64 -13.32 13.92 7.75
N SER A 65 -14.45 13.23 7.96
CA SER A 65 -14.70 12.40 9.14
C SER A 65 -13.78 11.19 9.28
N VAL A 66 -13.09 10.76 8.21
CA VAL A 66 -12.12 9.66 8.29
C VAL A 66 -10.68 10.16 8.40
N LEU A 67 -10.43 11.47 8.40
CA LEU A 67 -9.09 12.04 8.41
C LEU A 67 -8.65 12.41 9.82
N GLY A 68 -7.61 11.73 10.30
CA GLY A 68 -7.04 11.84 11.63
C GLY A 68 -5.90 12.85 11.71
N ARG A 69 -4.95 12.59 12.62
CA ARG A 69 -3.75 13.43 12.78
C ARG A 69 -2.80 13.27 11.60
N PRO A 70 -1.97 14.28 11.31
CA PRO A 70 -0.81 14.09 10.45
C PRO A 70 0.05 12.92 10.93
N ASN A 71 0.61 12.13 10.00
CA ASN A 71 1.47 11.00 10.35
C ASN A 71 2.96 11.39 10.48
N GLY A 72 3.31 12.62 10.10
CA GLY A 72 4.69 13.13 10.08
C GLY A 72 5.19 13.46 8.67
N TRP A 73 4.55 12.91 7.63
CA TRP A 73 4.83 13.22 6.24
C TRP A 73 3.98 14.41 5.75
N PRO A 74 4.58 15.40 5.07
CA PRO A 74 3.86 16.59 4.60
C PRO A 74 2.70 16.23 3.67
N GLY A 75 1.48 16.56 4.07
CA GLY A 75 0.28 16.29 3.28
C GLY A 75 -0.34 14.91 3.48
N GLU A 76 0.16 14.14 4.46
CA GLU A 76 -0.41 12.86 4.89
C GLU A 76 -1.13 12.93 6.23
N ARG A 77 -2.22 12.17 6.36
CA ARG A 77 -3.01 12.06 7.60
C ARG A 77 -3.50 10.64 7.81
N TRP A 78 -3.46 10.14 9.04
CA TRP A 78 -4.00 8.82 9.38
C TRP A 78 -5.48 8.67 9.05
N LEU A 79 -5.90 7.46 8.67
CA LEU A 79 -7.30 7.13 8.38
C LEU A 79 -8.00 6.47 9.58
N ASP A 80 -9.30 6.72 9.74
CA ASP A 80 -10.15 5.91 10.63
C ASP A 80 -10.50 4.57 9.98
N ILE A 81 -9.61 3.58 10.13
CA ILE A 81 -9.74 2.24 9.54
C ILE A 81 -10.99 1.46 10.00
N ARG A 82 -11.68 1.91 11.04
CA ARG A 82 -12.95 1.33 11.49
C ARG A 82 -14.08 1.61 10.50
N ARG A 83 -13.93 2.64 9.65
CA ARG A 83 -14.92 3.08 8.65
C ARG A 83 -14.79 2.29 7.35
N LEU A 84 -14.88 0.96 7.45
CA LEU A 84 -14.69 0.01 6.35
C LEU A 84 -15.60 0.31 5.13
N ASN A 85 -16.84 0.72 5.37
CA ASN A 85 -17.79 1.06 4.30
C ASN A 85 -17.37 2.27 3.46
N VAL A 86 -16.52 3.14 4.00
CA VAL A 86 -15.94 4.29 3.29
C VAL A 86 -14.62 3.89 2.61
N LEU A 87 -13.74 3.20 3.35
CA LEU A 87 -12.37 2.95 2.91
C LEU A 87 -12.25 1.81 1.89
N LEU A 88 -12.93 0.68 2.12
CA LEU A 88 -12.78 -0.50 1.26
C LEU A 88 -13.17 -0.25 -0.21
N PRO A 89 -14.22 0.53 -0.54
CA PRO A 89 -14.49 0.91 -1.93
C PRO A 89 -13.39 1.76 -2.59
N ILE A 90 -12.63 2.53 -1.80
CA ILE A 90 -11.50 3.32 -2.30
C ILE A 90 -10.30 2.40 -2.52
N MET A 91 -9.97 1.55 -1.54
CA MET A 91 -8.87 0.58 -1.64
C MET A 91 -9.09 -0.44 -2.76
N MET A 92 -10.33 -0.92 -2.93
CA MET A 92 -10.72 -1.75 -4.08
C MET A 92 -10.49 -1.02 -5.41
N ALA A 93 -10.76 0.29 -5.48
CA ALA A 93 -10.52 1.06 -6.70
C ALA A 93 -9.02 1.20 -7.00
N ARG A 94 -8.18 1.43 -5.98
CA ARG A 94 -6.72 1.46 -6.08
C ARG A 94 -6.16 0.10 -6.50
N ALA A 95 -6.59 -0.99 -5.86
CA ALA A 95 -6.20 -2.35 -6.21
C ALA A 95 -6.60 -2.73 -7.64
N ARG A 96 -7.80 -2.35 -8.10
CA ARG A 96 -8.19 -2.50 -9.51
C ARG A 96 -7.29 -1.68 -10.44
N GLY A 97 -6.79 -0.53 -9.99
CA GLY A 97 -5.76 0.25 -10.67
C GLY A 97 -4.48 -0.56 -10.86
N CYS A 98 -3.96 -1.17 -9.79
CA CYS A 98 -2.80 -2.05 -9.84
C CYS A 98 -3.02 -3.23 -10.80
N ALA A 99 -4.13 -3.96 -10.66
CA ALA A 99 -4.46 -5.09 -11.54
C ALA A 99 -4.51 -4.67 -13.02
N ARG A 100 -5.22 -3.58 -13.34
CA ARG A 100 -5.30 -3.06 -14.73
C ARG A 100 -3.98 -2.52 -15.26
N ALA A 101 -3.05 -2.14 -14.38
CA ALA A 101 -1.72 -1.69 -14.77
C ALA A 101 -0.75 -2.85 -14.97
N GLY A 102 -1.13 -4.08 -14.61
CA GLY A 102 -0.35 -5.30 -14.80
C GLY A 102 0.51 -5.69 -13.60
N PHE A 103 0.34 -5.07 -12.44
CA PHE A 103 1.11 -5.46 -11.26
C PHE A 103 0.81 -6.91 -10.85
N ASN A 104 1.77 -7.55 -10.17
CA ASN A 104 1.64 -8.91 -9.66
C ASN A 104 1.16 -8.94 -8.20
N ALA A 105 1.41 -7.87 -7.45
CA ALA A 105 1.13 -7.79 -6.03
C ALA A 105 0.81 -6.35 -5.60
N ILE A 106 0.33 -6.18 -4.38
CA ILE A 106 0.18 -4.88 -3.71
C ILE A 106 1.01 -4.91 -2.43
N ASP A 107 1.78 -3.85 -2.20
CA ASP A 107 2.32 -3.51 -0.87
C ASP A 107 1.37 -2.50 -0.21
N TRP A 108 0.74 -2.92 0.89
CA TRP A 108 -0.24 -2.09 1.61
C TRP A 108 0.48 -1.32 2.72
N ASP A 109 0.64 -0.01 2.54
CA ASP A 109 1.38 0.82 3.48
C ASP A 109 0.50 1.44 4.59
N ASN A 110 1.16 1.82 5.69
CA ASN A 110 0.58 2.43 6.90
C ASN A 110 -0.49 1.55 7.58
N VAL A 111 -0.41 0.23 7.41
CA VAL A 111 -1.37 -0.75 7.94
C VAL A 111 -1.09 -1.17 9.39
N ASP A 112 -0.45 -0.29 10.15
CA ASP A 112 0.01 -0.45 11.55
C ASP A 112 -0.51 0.71 12.44
N GLY A 113 -1.57 1.40 12.02
CA GLY A 113 -2.12 2.58 12.67
C GLY A 113 -2.48 2.39 14.16
N TYR A 114 -2.84 1.18 14.61
CA TYR A 114 -3.10 0.92 16.04
C TYR A 114 -1.88 1.11 16.95
N GLN A 115 -0.66 1.10 16.39
CA GLN A 115 0.59 1.36 17.11
C GLN A 115 0.96 2.85 17.10
N ASN A 116 0.17 3.68 16.41
CA ASN A 116 0.47 5.06 16.11
C ASN A 116 -0.54 6.05 16.72
N ARG A 117 -0.14 7.32 16.85
CA ARG A 117 -1.03 8.40 17.33
C ARG A 117 -1.90 8.95 16.20
N THR A 118 -2.85 8.16 15.74
CA THR A 118 -3.69 8.48 14.57
C THR A 118 -4.74 9.57 14.80
N GLY A 119 -5.05 9.89 16.06
CA GLY A 119 -6.18 10.74 16.39
C GLY A 119 -7.52 9.99 16.44
N PHE A 120 -7.51 8.69 16.16
CA PHE A 120 -8.62 7.77 16.40
C PHE A 120 -8.21 6.73 17.44
N PRO A 121 -9.15 6.18 18.23
CA PRO A 121 -8.86 5.15 19.21
C PRO A 121 -8.77 3.78 18.52
N LEU A 122 -7.82 3.62 17.60
CA LEU A 122 -7.63 2.37 16.86
C LEU A 122 -7.05 1.29 17.77
N THR A 123 -7.61 0.10 17.68
CA THR A 123 -7.19 -1.08 18.44
C THR A 123 -6.61 -2.16 17.53
N ALA A 124 -5.83 -3.08 18.10
CA ALA A 124 -5.27 -4.20 17.35
C ALA A 124 -6.35 -5.04 16.62
N PRO A 125 -7.51 -5.39 17.22
CA PRO A 125 -8.56 -6.12 16.50
C PRO A 125 -9.19 -5.34 15.34
N GLU A 126 -9.24 -4.00 15.43
CA GLU A 126 -9.74 -3.15 14.34
C GLU A 126 -8.73 -3.11 13.19
N GLN A 127 -7.44 -3.01 13.49
CA GLN A 127 -6.37 -3.14 12.48
C GLN A 127 -6.42 -4.51 11.81
N LEU A 128 -6.49 -5.59 12.59
CA LEU A 128 -6.55 -6.95 12.08
C LEU A 128 -7.70 -7.12 11.09
N ARG A 129 -8.88 -6.62 11.44
CA ARG A 129 -10.07 -6.67 10.57
C ARG A 129 -9.85 -5.92 9.27
N TYR A 130 -9.22 -4.75 9.31
CA TYR A 130 -8.93 -3.96 8.11
C TYR A 130 -7.89 -4.66 7.23
N ASN A 131 -6.78 -5.12 7.81
CA ASN A 131 -5.68 -5.78 7.10
C ASN A 131 -6.15 -7.08 6.41
N LEU A 132 -6.97 -7.90 7.09
CA LEU A 132 -7.60 -9.08 6.47
C LEU A 132 -8.51 -8.71 5.29
N ALA A 133 -9.22 -7.58 5.37
CA ALA A 133 -10.04 -7.10 4.26
C ALA A 133 -9.19 -6.62 3.07
N LEU A 134 -8.04 -5.98 3.31
CA LEU A 134 -7.11 -5.54 2.27
C LEU A 134 -6.50 -6.74 1.53
N ALA A 135 -6.03 -7.75 2.25
CA ALA A 135 -5.51 -8.98 1.63
C ALA A 135 -6.58 -9.66 0.76
N LYS A 136 -7.81 -9.76 1.26
CA LYS A 136 -8.96 -10.28 0.48
C LYS A 136 -9.22 -9.47 -0.79
N ILE A 137 -9.11 -8.13 -0.75
CA ILE A 137 -9.27 -7.27 -1.93
C ILE A 137 -8.20 -7.60 -3.00
N ALA A 138 -6.94 -7.75 -2.59
CA ALA A 138 -5.86 -8.08 -3.51
C ALA A 138 -6.10 -9.46 -4.16
N HIS A 139 -6.39 -10.48 -3.35
CA HIS A 139 -6.63 -11.85 -3.83
C HIS A 139 -7.83 -11.95 -4.78
N GLN A 140 -8.91 -11.20 -4.52
CA GLN A 140 -10.08 -11.12 -5.42
C GLN A 140 -9.74 -10.62 -6.83
N LEU A 141 -8.62 -9.91 -6.97
CA LEU A 141 -8.13 -9.36 -8.24
C LEU A 141 -6.94 -10.15 -8.81
N GLY A 142 -6.60 -11.29 -8.22
CA GLY A 142 -5.47 -12.12 -8.63
C GLY A 142 -4.10 -11.52 -8.30
N LEU A 143 -4.05 -10.61 -7.32
CA LEU A 143 -2.82 -9.97 -6.84
C LEU A 143 -2.38 -10.60 -5.51
N ALA A 144 -1.09 -10.82 -5.32
CA ALA A 144 -0.55 -11.13 -4.00
C ALA A 144 -0.63 -9.90 -3.06
N ALA A 145 -0.71 -10.13 -1.75
CA ALA A 145 -0.83 -9.11 -0.72
C ALA A 145 0.42 -9.04 0.16
N GLY A 146 1.04 -7.87 0.23
CA GLY A 146 2.16 -7.53 1.11
C GLY A 146 1.70 -6.82 2.37
N LEU A 147 2.22 -7.25 3.53
CA LEU A 147 1.99 -6.59 4.83
C LEU A 147 3.19 -5.70 5.16
N LYS A 148 2.97 -4.39 5.32
CA LYS A 148 4.01 -3.45 5.72
C LYS A 148 4.00 -3.21 7.23
N ASN A 149 5.15 -3.40 7.88
CA ASN A 149 5.47 -3.05 9.27
C ASN A 149 4.64 -3.65 10.43
N ASP A 150 3.40 -4.11 10.24
CA ASP A 150 2.51 -4.64 11.32
C ASP A 150 2.96 -6.02 11.88
N TYR A 151 4.17 -6.06 12.46
CA TYR A 151 4.77 -7.29 12.99
C TYR A 151 4.06 -7.83 14.22
N GLY A 152 3.40 -6.94 14.97
CA GLY A 152 2.63 -7.31 16.15
C GLY A 152 1.46 -8.25 15.83
N GLN A 153 1.04 -8.34 14.56
CA GLN A 153 -0.08 -9.16 14.13
C GLN A 153 0.30 -10.26 13.12
N VAL A 154 1.58 -10.47 12.82
CA VAL A 154 2.05 -11.47 11.84
C VAL A 154 1.50 -12.87 12.13
N ALA A 155 1.46 -13.29 13.40
CA ALA A 155 0.95 -14.62 13.76
C ALA A 155 -0.51 -14.85 13.30
N ALA A 156 -1.32 -13.79 13.26
CA ALA A 156 -2.70 -13.84 12.77
C ALA A 156 -2.81 -13.57 11.25
N LEU A 157 -1.85 -12.85 10.66
CA LEU A 157 -1.89 -12.37 9.27
C LEU A 157 -1.11 -13.22 8.28
N ALA A 158 -0.12 -14.00 8.72
CA ALA A 158 0.78 -14.78 7.86
C ALA A 158 0.07 -15.86 7.03
N GLY A 159 -1.12 -16.31 7.44
CA GLY A 159 -1.95 -17.22 6.65
C GLY A 159 -2.78 -16.54 5.55
N THR A 160 -2.80 -15.20 5.51
CA THR A 160 -3.61 -14.41 4.56
C THR A 160 -2.76 -13.46 3.71
N PHE A 161 -1.65 -12.93 4.24
CA PHE A 161 -0.70 -12.16 3.45
C PHE A 161 0.36 -13.07 2.84
N ASP A 162 0.83 -12.75 1.63
CA ASP A 162 1.72 -13.59 0.83
C ASP A 162 3.20 -13.24 1.04
N PHE A 163 3.48 -12.01 1.48
CA PHE A 163 4.82 -11.53 1.85
C PHE A 163 4.73 -10.37 2.84
N GLY A 164 5.87 -9.97 3.41
CA GLY A 164 6.00 -8.79 4.25
C GLY A 164 7.02 -7.82 3.66
N VAL A 165 6.75 -6.53 3.81
CA VAL A 165 7.71 -5.45 3.53
C VAL A 165 8.10 -4.85 4.88
N ASP A 166 9.40 -4.76 5.12
CA ASP A 166 9.95 -4.19 6.34
C ASP A 166 10.77 -2.95 6.09
N GLU A 167 10.46 -1.93 6.87
CA GLU A 167 11.29 -0.75 7.01
C GLU A 167 11.83 -0.69 8.44
N GLN A 168 13.15 -0.87 8.54
CA GLN A 168 13.97 -0.58 9.72
C GLN A 168 14.00 -1.64 10.86
N CYS A 169 13.61 -2.91 10.68
CA CYS A 169 13.78 -3.93 11.76
C CYS A 169 15.22 -4.11 12.26
N SER A 170 16.26 -3.74 11.49
CA SER A 170 17.65 -3.87 11.93
C SER A 170 18.18 -2.70 12.78
N TYR A 171 17.37 -1.66 13.01
CA TYR A 171 17.77 -0.44 13.73
C TYR A 171 17.07 -0.26 15.09
N TYR A 172 16.33 -1.26 15.57
CA TYR A 172 15.61 -1.25 16.85
C TYR A 172 16.01 -2.39 17.78
#